data_AF-A0A645HHH2-F1
#
_entry.id   AF-A0A645HHH2-F1
#
_cell.length_a   1.000
_cell.length_b   1.000
_cell.length_c   1.000
_cell.angle_alpha   90.00
_cell.angle_beta   90.00
_cell.angle_gamma   90.00
#
_symmetry.space_group_name_H-M   'P 1'
#
loop_
_entity.id
_entity.type
_entity.pdbx_description
1 polymer ?
#
loop_
_entity_poly.entity_id
_entity_poly.type
_entity_poly.pdbx_seq_one_letter_code
_entity_poly.pdbx_strand_id
1 'polypeptide(L)' 'MIQSAISFHLTQVAEREQSNLRIKKMPLNLMFNTWIGLIHYYLINQDMFAPGKSVVSTYGEMWIQHFINLISVDEGGKEK' A
#
# COMPACT_ATOMS: atom_id res chain seq x y z
N MET A 1 -13.86 -8.51 -13.08
CA MET A 1 -14.13 -7.11 -13.48
C MET A 1 -13.82 -6.10 -12.38
N ILE A 2 -14.29 -6.26 -11.12
CA ILE A 2 -14.00 -5.30 -10.03
C ILE A 2 -12.49 -5.10 -9.81
N GLN A 3 -11.72 -6.19 -9.75
CA GLN A 3 -10.25 -6.13 -9.58
C GLN A 3 -9.57 -5.34 -10.70
N SER A 4 -9.99 -5.55 -11.96
CA SER A 4 -9.40 -4.89 -13.13
C SER A 4 -9.66 -3.39 -13.16
N ALA A 5 -10.87 -2.95 -12.79
CA ALA A 5 -11.21 -1.52 -12.71
C ALA A 5 -10.45 -0.81 -11.58
N ILE A 6 -10.35 -1.45 -10.41
CA ILE A 6 -9.58 -0.92 -9.27
C ILE A 6 -8.09 -0.83 -9.62
N SER A 7 -7.51 -1.89 -10.21
CA SER A 7 -6.11 -1.88 -10.66
C SER A 7 -5.86 -0.79 -11.70
N PHE A 8 -6.77 -0.58 -12.65
CA PHE A 8 -6.63 0.46 -13.66
C PHE A 8 -6.58 1.87 -13.04
N HIS A 9 -7.54 2.21 -12.19
CA HIS A 9 -7.56 3.52 -11.54
C HIS A 9 -6.38 3.72 -10.59
N LEU A 10 -5.99 2.68 -9.85
CA LEU A 10 -4.86 2.77 -8.93
C LEU A 10 -3.53 2.94 -9.69
N THR A 11 -3.37 2.29 -10.84
CA THR A 11 -2.24 2.51 -11.76
C THR A 11 -2.21 3.96 -12.26
N GLN A 12 -3.32 4.50 -12.78
CA GLN A 12 -3.37 5.87 -13.27
C GLN A 12 -3.01 6.90 -12.19
N VAL A 13 -3.53 6.71 -10.96
CA VAL A 13 -3.21 7.58 -9.83
C VAL A 13 -1.74 7.45 -9.47
N ALA A 14 -1.22 6.23 -9.34
CA ALA A 14 0.17 6.01 -8.99
C ALA A 14 1.14 6.62 -10.00
N GLU A 15 0.91 6.44 -11.30
CA GLU A 15 1.71 7.06 -12.36
C GLU A 15 1.71 8.59 -12.25
N ARG A 16 0.53 9.18 -12.06
CA ARG A 16 0.39 10.63 -11.88
C ARG A 16 1.14 11.14 -10.65
N GLU A 17 1.00 10.47 -9.50
CA GLU A 17 1.66 10.88 -8.26
C GLU A 17 3.19 10.66 -8.32
N GLN A 18 3.67 9.66 -9.06
CA GLN A 18 5.09 9.47 -9.38
C GLN A 18 5.63 10.60 -10.26
N SER A 19 4.87 11.02 -11.28
CA SER A 19 5.22 12.18 -12.11
C SER A 19 5.25 13.48 -11.32
N ASN A 20 4.36 13.63 -10.35
CA ASN A 20 4.28 14.80 -9.46
C ASN A 20 5.26 14.75 -8.28
N LEU A 21 6.13 13.74 -8.20
CA LEU A 21 7.11 13.53 -7.12
C LEU A 21 6.48 13.50 -5.71
N ARG A 22 5.21 13.08 -5.62
CA ARG A 22 4.51 12.89 -4.33
C ARG A 22 4.74 11.49 -3.76
N ILE A 23 4.95 10.51 -4.63
CA ILE A 23 5.38 9.16 -4.28
C ILE A 23 6.62 8.75 -5.07
N LYS A 24 7.38 7.80 -4.51
CA LYS A 24 8.61 7.25 -5.08
C LYS A 24 8.35 6.64 -6.46
N LYS A 25 9.27 6.89 -7.39
CA LYS A 25 9.32 6.16 -8.66
C LYS A 25 9.72 4.72 -8.39
N MET A 26 8.78 3.79 -8.54
CA MET A 26 9.02 2.36 -8.43
C MET A 26 8.12 1.58 -9.40
N PRO A 27 8.52 0.37 -9.81
CA PRO A 27 7.69 -0.47 -10.65
C PRO A 27 6.33 -0.73 -9.99
N LEU A 28 5.24 -0.44 -10.70
CA LEU A 28 3.87 -0.56 -10.17
C LEU A 28 3.57 -1.98 -9.67
N ASN A 29 4.02 -3.00 -10.40
CA ASN A 29 3.88 -4.40 -10.00
C ASN A 29 4.51 -4.68 -8.63
N LEU A 30 5.67 -4.10 -8.32
CA LEU A 30 6.29 -4.24 -7.00
C LEU A 30 5.49 -3.50 -5.93
N MET A 31 5.03 -2.27 -6.23
CA MET A 31 4.17 -1.50 -5.32
C MET A 31 2.90 -2.29 -4.94
N PHE A 32 2.22 -2.87 -5.94
CA PHE A 32 1.05 -3.72 -5.72
C PHE A 32 1.39 -5.00 -4.94
N ASN A 33 2.48 -5.67 -5.30
CA ASN A 33 2.90 -6.90 -4.61
C ASN A 33 3.24 -6.63 -3.14
N THR A 34 3.82 -5.47 -2.81
CA THR A 34 4.08 -5.07 -1.42
C THR A 34 2.78 -4.86 -0.64
N TRP A 35 1.80 -4.17 -1.22
CA TRP A 35 0.49 -3.97 -0.59
C TRP A 35 -0.23 -5.29 -0.33
N ILE A 36 -0.32 -6.13 -1.36
CA ILE A 36 -0.99 -7.44 -1.29
C ILE A 36 -0.25 -8.39 -0.35
N GLY A 37 1.09 -8.40 -0.38
CA GLY A 37 1.90 -9.20 0.52
C GLY A 37 1.68 -8.86 1.99
N LEU A 38 1.63 -7.56 2.32
CA LEU A 38 1.32 -7.08 3.68
C LEU A 38 -0.05 -7.59 4.14
N ILE A 39 -1.09 -7.39 3.35
CA ILE A 39 -2.45 -7.82 3.71
C ILE A 39 -2.53 -9.34 3.85
N HIS A 40 -2.03 -10.08 2.86
CA HIS A 40 -2.10 -11.54 2.85
C HIS A 40 -1.36 -12.15 4.05
N TYR A 41 -0.21 -11.59 4.44
CA TYR A 41 0.51 -12.09 5.60
C TYR A 41 -0.33 -12.04 6.88
N TYR A 42 -1.03 -10.93 7.12
CA TYR A 42 -1.89 -10.81 8.31
C TYR A 42 -3.16 -11.65 8.22
N LEU A 43 -3.78 -11.73 7.03
CA LEU A 43 -5.00 -12.52 6.83
C LEU A 43 -4.74 -14.02 6.97
N ILE A 44 -3.64 -14.53 6.41
CA ILE A 44 -3.28 -15.95 6.52
C ILE A 44 -2.95 -16.32 7.98
N ASN A 45 -2.32 -15.41 8.72
CA ASN A 45 -1.96 -15.59 10.12
C ASN A 45 -2.98 -14.94 11.07
N GLN A 46 -4.26 -14.89 10.70
CA GLN A 46 -5.30 -14.17 11.46
C GLN A 46 -5.40 -14.61 12.92
N ASP A 47 -5.23 -15.90 13.23
CA ASP A 47 -5.32 -16.42 14.60
C ASP A 47 -4.19 -15.90 15.50
N MET A 48 -3.04 -15.53 14.90
CA MET A 48 -1.92 -14.91 15.61
C MET A 48 -2.15 -13.40 15.81
N PHE A 49 -2.66 -12.72 14.79
CA PHE A 49 -2.75 -11.25 14.80
C PHE A 49 -4.05 -10.71 15.42
N ALA A 50 -5.18 -11.37 15.19
CA ALA A 50 -6.48 -10.95 15.71
C ALA A 50 -7.34 -12.16 16.15
N PRO A 51 -6.93 -12.90 17.20
CA PRO A 51 -7.68 -14.06 17.66
C PRO A 51 -9.14 -13.71 17.98
N GLY A 52 -10.08 -14.35 17.28
CA GLY A 52 -11.52 -14.12 17.45
C GLY A 52 -12.02 -12.73 17.01
N LYS A 53 -11.21 -11.96 16.27
CA LYS A 53 -11.53 -10.59 15.82
C LYS A 53 -11.26 -10.42 14.32
N SER A 54 -11.78 -9.35 13.73
CA SER A 54 -11.49 -8.99 12.33
C SER A 54 -10.10 -8.35 12.23
N VAL A 55 -9.20 -8.99 11.49
CA VAL A 55 -7.87 -8.46 11.16
C VAL A 55 -7.98 -7.10 10.47
N VAL A 56 -8.87 -6.98 9.49
CA VAL A 56 -9.05 -5.73 8.70
C VAL A 56 -9.53 -4.59 9.59
N SER A 57 -10.47 -4.84 10.49
CA SER A 57 -10.94 -3.82 11.44
C SER A 57 -9.85 -3.42 12.45
N THR A 58 -8.91 -4.32 12.73
CA THR A 58 -7.87 -4.11 13.75
C THR A 58 -6.66 -3.38 13.19
N TYR A 59 -6.28 -3.68 11.94
CA TYR A 59 -5.03 -3.21 11.34
C TYR A 59 -5.19 -2.35 10.09
N GLY A 60 -6.40 -2.24 9.53
CA GLY A 60 -6.60 -1.59 8.22
C GLY A 60 -6.06 -0.17 8.14
N GLU A 61 -6.37 0.66 9.14
CA GLU A 61 -5.87 2.03 9.20
C GLU A 61 -4.33 2.09 9.31
N MET A 62 -3.75 1.21 10.14
CA MET A 62 -2.29 1.10 10.29
C MET A 62 -1.62 0.70 8.97
N TRP A 63 -2.20 -0.24 8.21
CA TRP A 63 -1.66 -0.64 6.91
C TRP A 63 -1.70 0.50 5.90
N ILE A 64 -2.80 1.25 5.84
CA ILE A 64 -2.93 2.41 4.94
C ILE A 64 -1.84 3.42 5.26
N GLN A 65 -1.73 3.83 6.53
CA GLN A 65 -0.73 4.81 6.96
C GLN A 65 0.70 4.33 6.68
N HIS A 66 1.00 3.08 7.04
CA HIS A 66 2.31 2.49 6.78
C HIS A 66 2.63 2.45 5.28
N PHE A 67 1.69 2.01 4.46
CA PHE A 67 1.90 1.88 3.02
C PHE A 67 2.07 3.23 2.33
N ILE A 68 1.25 4.24 2.70
CA ILE A 68 1.41 5.61 2.20
C ILE A 68 2.78 6.15 2.59
N ASN A 69 3.18 6.05 3.86
CA ASN A 69 4.51 6.49 4.30
C ASN A 69 5.65 5.76 3.56
N LEU A 70 5.50 4.46 3.30
CA LEU A 70 6.48 3.68 2.57
C LEU A 70 6.68 4.18 1.14
N ILE A 71 5.61 4.54 0.44
CA ILE A 71 5.68 4.98 -0.96
C ILE A 71 5.90 6.49 -1.11
N SER A 72 5.59 7.30 -0.10
CA SER A 72 5.81 8.75 -0.13
C SER A 72 7.29 9.10 -0.30
N VAL A 73 7.57 10.22 -0.96
CA VAL A 73 8.91 10.82 -0.98
C VAL A 73 9.13 11.50 0.38
N ASP A 74 10.22 11.18 1.08
CA ASP A 74 10.53 11.85 2.35
C ASP A 74 10.69 13.36 2.13
N GLU A 75 10.15 14.18 3.04
CA GLU A 75 10.43 15.63 3.06
C GLU A 75 11.94 15.92 3.28
N GLY A 76 12.72 14.93 3.74
CA GLY A 76 14.17 15.02 3.94
C GLY A 76 15.03 14.90 2.68
N GLY A 77 14.46 14.68 1.50
CA GLY A 77 15.20 14.61 0.23
C GLY A 77 15.63 15.96 -0.36
N LYS A 78 15.35 17.08 0.32
CA LYS A 78 15.71 18.45 -0.12
C LYS A 78 17.02 19.00 0.48
N GLU A 79 17.75 18.23 1.27
CA GLU A 79 19.08 18.61 1.73
C GLU A 79 20.07 17.44 1.61
N LYS A 80 20.82 17.43 0.51
CA LYS A 80 22.29 17.38 0.46
C LYS A 80 22.79 17.44 -0.98
#